data_AF-A0A6G2QVG0-F1
#
_entry.id   AF-A0A6G2QVG0-F1
#
_cell.length_a   1.000
_cell.length_b   1.000
_cell.length_c   1.000
_cell.angle_alpha   90.00
_cell.angle_beta   90.00
_cell.angle_gamma   90.00
#
_symmetry.space_group_name_H-M   'P 1'
#
loop_
_entity.id
_entity.type
_entity.pdbx_description
1 polymer ?
#
loop_
_entity_poly.entity_id
_entity_poly.type
_entity_poly.pdbx_seq_one_letter_code
_entity_poly.pdbx_strand_id
1 'polypeptide(L)'
;MGIESDQVVYEYLSRVGDVAQQRQLPSAARMRLVAELRDEIDRRRARAVVDSPGAVRRIISRIGTPTEVVAAAEDASGTPASAPEPPAAVPEQREPERP
;
A
#
# COMPACT_ATOMS: atom_id res chain seq x y z
N MET A 1 -18.48 -18.70 3.37
CA MET A 1 -18.84 -17.32 3.73
C MET A 1 -17.61 -16.42 3.59
N GLY A 2 -17.11 -16.20 2.37
CA GLY A 2 -16.03 -15.23 2.07
C GLY A 2 -16.55 -13.88 1.55
N ILE A 3 -17.85 -13.82 1.25
CA ILE A 3 -18.51 -12.66 0.63
C ILE A 3 -18.50 -11.43 1.55
N GLU A 4 -18.65 -11.63 2.86
CA GLU A 4 -18.59 -10.54 3.85
C GLU A 4 -17.17 -9.98 3.98
N SER A 5 -16.16 -10.85 3.92
CA SER A 5 -14.75 -10.46 3.90
C SER A 5 -14.43 -9.65 2.66
N ASP A 6 -14.93 -10.08 1.50
CA ASP A 6 -14.78 -9.34 0.24
C ASP A 6 -15.48 -7.98 0.29
N GLN A 7 -16.66 -7.89 0.90
CA GLN A 7 -17.37 -6.62 1.05
C GLN A 7 -16.54 -5.58 1.81
N VAL A 8 -15.81 -5.98 2.85
CA VAL A 8 -14.89 -5.08 3.58
C VAL A 8 -13.77 -4.56 2.67
N VAL A 9 -13.21 -5.42 1.80
CA VAL A 9 -12.18 -5.01 0.84
C VAL A 9 -12.75 -4.03 -0.18
N TYR A 10 -13.93 -4.34 -0.74
CA TYR A 10 -14.60 -3.47 -1.70
C TYR A 10 -14.93 -2.10 -1.11
N GLU A 11 -15.45 -2.05 0.12
CA GLU A 11 -15.74 -0.79 0.81
C GLU A 11 -14.47 0.07 0.97
N TYR A 12 -13.37 -0.55 1.39
CA TYR A 12 -12.09 0.14 1.55
C TYR A 12 -11.54 0.67 0.21
N LEU A 13 -11.52 -0.18 -0.83
CA LEU A 13 -11.04 0.22 -2.15
C LEU A 13 -11.91 1.31 -2.80
N SER A 14 -13.23 1.26 -2.60
CA SER A 14 -14.13 2.33 -3.04
C SER A 14 -13.75 3.66 -2.39
N ARG A 15 -13.57 3.68 -1.07
CA ARG A 15 -13.14 4.89 -0.34
C ARG A 15 -11.77 5.39 -0.81
N VAL A 16 -10.81 4.50 -1.09
CA VAL A 16 -9.51 4.90 -1.67
C VAL A 16 -9.69 5.56 -3.04
N GLY A 17 -10.52 4.98 -3.90
CA GLY A 17 -10.83 5.53 -5.22
C GLY A 17 -11.48 6.91 -5.13
N ASP A 18 -12.41 7.11 -4.19
CA ASP A 18 -13.08 8.38 -3.94
C ASP A 18 -12.09 9.44 -3.45
N VAL A 19 -11.22 9.11 -2.50
CA VAL A 19 -10.20 10.05 -2.00
C VAL A 19 -9.17 10.38 -3.08
N ALA A 20 -8.72 9.39 -3.86
CA ALA A 20 -7.82 9.62 -4.99
C ALA A 20 -8.44 10.54 -6.05
N GLN A 21 -9.75 10.42 -6.28
CA GLN A 21 -10.47 11.33 -7.17
C GLN A 21 -10.55 12.75 -6.61
N GLN A 22 -10.90 12.90 -5.32
CA GLN A 22 -10.96 14.21 -4.65
C GLN A 22 -9.62 14.94 -4.66
N ARG A 23 -8.53 14.18 -4.56
CA ARG A 23 -7.15 14.65 -4.63
C ARG A 23 -6.62 14.89 -6.05
N GLN A 24 -7.46 14.65 -7.07
CA GLN A 24 -7.12 14.86 -8.48
C GLN A 24 -5.91 14.04 -8.96
N LEU A 25 -5.70 12.84 -8.39
CA LEU A 25 -4.64 11.95 -8.88
C LEU A 25 -4.89 11.59 -10.36
N PRO A 26 -3.82 11.48 -11.16
CA PRO A 26 -3.95 11.00 -12.54
C PRO A 26 -4.67 9.65 -12.59
N SER A 27 -5.61 9.48 -13.54
CA SER A 27 -6.40 8.25 -13.66
C SER A 27 -5.54 6.98 -13.72
N ALA A 28 -4.38 7.03 -14.42
CA ALA A 28 -3.44 5.92 -14.50
C ALA A 28 -2.80 5.59 -13.14
N ALA A 29 -2.40 6.61 -12.36
CA ALA A 29 -1.86 6.43 -11.01
C ALA A 29 -2.92 5.87 -10.06
N ARG A 30 -4.16 6.37 -10.14
CA ARG A 30 -5.30 5.85 -9.36
C ARG A 30 -5.60 4.38 -9.66
N MET A 31 -5.65 4.00 -10.94
CA MET A 31 -5.86 2.60 -11.34
C MET A 31 -4.76 1.69 -10.82
N ARG A 32 -3.51 2.14 -10.92
CA ARG A 32 -2.34 1.43 -10.39
C ARG A 32 -2.42 1.26 -8.87
N LEU A 33 -2.74 2.33 -8.14
CA LEU A 33 -2.87 2.33 -6.69
C LEU A 33 -3.92 1.30 -6.22
N VAL A 34 -5.09 1.29 -6.85
CA VAL A 34 -6.18 0.36 -6.51
C VAL A 34 -5.77 -1.09 -6.78
N ALA A 35 -5.09 -1.36 -7.91
CA ALA A 35 -4.61 -2.69 -8.24
C ALA A 35 -3.54 -3.18 -7.24
N GLU A 36 -2.54 -2.36 -6.94
CA GLU A 36 -1.48 -2.70 -6.00
C GLU A 36 -2.03 -2.95 -4.58
N LEU A 37 -3.02 -2.16 -4.14
CA LEU A 37 -3.69 -2.36 -2.86
C LEU A 37 -4.49 -3.65 -2.81
N ARG A 38 -5.21 -3.97 -3.89
CA ARG A 38 -5.96 -5.23 -3.98
C ARG A 38 -5.02 -6.42 -3.85
N ASP A 39 -3.94 -6.42 -4.63
CA ASP A 39 -2.94 -7.49 -4.60
C ASP A 39 -2.29 -7.61 -3.21
N GLU A 40 -1.99 -6.49 -2.56
CA GLU A 40 -1.40 -6.52 -1.21
C GLU A 40 -2.36 -7.07 -0.16
N ILE A 41 -3.64 -6.70 -0.22
CA ILE A 41 -4.68 -7.25 0.66
C ILE A 41 -4.81 -8.75 0.42
N ASP A 42 -4.90 -9.18 -0.84
CA ASP A 42 -5.05 -10.60 -1.21
C ASP A 42 -3.82 -11.41 -0.79
N ARG A 43 -2.59 -10.88 -0.95
CA ARG A 43 -1.35 -11.49 -0.43
C ARG A 43 -1.38 -11.67 1.08
N ARG A 44 -1.88 -10.69 1.84
CA ARG A 44 -1.98 -10.77 3.30
C ARG A 44 -3.09 -11.74 3.73
N ARG A 45 -4.22 -11.79 3.01
CA ARG A 45 -5.30 -12.75 3.22
C ARG A 45 -4.85 -14.18 2.99
N ALA A 46 -4.05 -14.45 1.95
CA ALA A 46 -3.52 -15.77 1.67
C ALA A 46 -2.63 -16.34 2.79
N ARG A 47 -2.06 -15.46 3.64
CA ARG A 47 -1.26 -15.84 4.81
C ARG A 47 -2.09 -15.98 6.09
N ALA A 48 -3.35 -15.54 6.08
CA ALA A 48 -4.24 -15.64 7.23
C ALA A 48 -4.83 -17.04 7.35
N VAL A 49 -4.93 -17.56 8.57
CA VAL A 49 -5.52 -18.88 8.85
C VAL A 49 -7.02 -18.90 8.59
N VAL A 50 -7.69 -17.75 8.74
CA VAL A 50 -9.14 -17.60 8.56
C VAL A 50 -9.45 -16.32 7.79
N ASP A 51 -10.22 -16.46 6.71
CA ASP A 51 -10.68 -15.35 5.87
C ASP A 51 -12.01 -14.78 6.39
N SER A 52 -11.93 -14.10 7.54
CA SER A 52 -13.08 -13.47 8.20
C SER A 52 -13.05 -11.95 8.07
N PRO A 53 -14.21 -11.25 8.14
CA PRO A 53 -14.28 -9.79 8.07
C PRO A 53 -13.41 -9.11 9.13
N GLY A 54 -13.31 -9.68 10.33
CA GLY A 54 -12.44 -9.16 11.40
C GLY A 54 -10.94 -9.28 11.08
N ALA A 55 -10.53 -10.37 10.44
CA ALA A 55 -9.15 -10.55 9.99
C ALA A 55 -8.81 -9.54 8.88
N VAL A 56 -9.71 -9.35 7.91
CA VAL A 56 -9.55 -8.36 6.82
C VAL A 56 -9.49 -6.93 7.37
N ARG A 57 -10.36 -6.56 8.32
CA ARG A 57 -10.29 -5.25 8.98
C ARG A 57 -8.93 -5.02 9.62
N ARG A 58 -8.35 -6.03 10.29
CA ARG A 58 -7.02 -5.95 10.89
C ARG A 58 -5.91 -5.80 9.84
N ILE A 59 -6.04 -6.47 8.69
CA ILE A 59 -5.12 -6.31 7.56
C ILE A 59 -5.16 -4.87 7.04
N ILE A 60 -6.35 -4.33 6.80
CA ILE A 60 -6.57 -2.95 6.32
C ILE A 60 -6.03 -1.93 7.33
N SER A 61 -6.31 -2.10 8.62
CA SER A 61 -5.77 -1.21 9.66
C SER A 61 -4.24 -1.17 9.70
N ARG A 62 -3.55 -2.22 9.23
CA ARG A 62 -2.08 -2.23 9.08
C ARG A 62 -1.60 -1.63 7.76
N ILE A 63 -2.48 -1.49 6.77
CA ILE A 63 -2.16 -0.80 5.51
C ILE A 63 -2.28 0.71 5.73
N GLY A 64 -3.32 1.14 6.44
CA GLY A 64 -3.55 2.54 6.78
C GLY A 64 -4.97 2.98 6.43
N THR A 65 -5.23 4.26 6.61
CA THR A 65 -6.48 4.89 6.18
C THR A 65 -6.46 5.17 4.67
N PRO A 66 -7.63 5.28 4.01
CA PRO A 66 -7.68 5.62 2.59
C PRO A 66 -6.93 6.91 2.25
N THR A 67 -6.97 7.90 3.15
CA THR A 67 -6.31 9.18 2.96
C THR A 67 -4.79 9.09 3.05
N GLU A 68 -4.25 8.34 4.01
CA GLU A 68 -2.79 8.14 4.15
C GLU A 68 -2.22 7.41 2.93
N VAL A 69 -2.93 6.39 2.45
CA VAL A 69 -2.51 5.60 1.28
C VAL A 69 -2.51 6.44 0.00
N VAL A 70 -3.53 7.29 -0.19
CA VAL A 70 -3.58 8.20 -1.33
C VAL A 70 -2.49 9.26 -1.22
N ALA A 71 -2.28 9.86 -0.05
CA ALA A 71 -1.21 10.85 0.14
C ALA A 71 0.18 10.27 -0.19
N ALA A 72 0.47 9.05 0.27
CA ALA A 72 1.72 8.38 -0.07
C ALA A 72 1.87 8.12 -1.59
N ALA A 73 0.76 7.88 -2.29
CA ALA A 73 0.75 7.70 -3.74
C ALA A 73 0.92 9.02 -4.52
N GLU A 74 0.42 10.13 -3.97
CA GLU A 74 0.67 11.49 -4.50
C GLU A 74 2.15 11.83 -4.44
N ASP A 75 2.79 11.59 -3.29
CA ASP A 75 4.22 11.84 -3.10
C ASP A 75 5.08 11.00 -4.07
N ALA A 76 4.69 9.75 -4.28
CA ALA A 76 5.33 8.86 -5.25
C ALA A 76 5.12 9.29 -6.72
N SER A 77 4.02 9.97 -7.03
CA SER A 77 3.70 10.45 -8.39
C SER A 77 4.24 11.86 -8.68
N GLY A 78 4.51 12.65 -7.63
CA GLY A 78 5.04 14.02 -7.71
C GLY A 78 6.55 14.10 -7.96
N THR A 79 7.28 12.99 -7.76
CA THR A 79 8.64 12.85 -8.27
C THR A 79 8.57 12.21 -9.66
N PRO A 80 9.11 12.83 -10.73
CA PRO A 80 9.41 12.07 -11.94
C PRO A 80 10.44 11.01 -11.51
N ALA A 81 9.98 9.76 -11.40
CA ALA A 81 10.82 8.63 -11.08
C ALA A 81 11.94 8.51 -12.12
N SER A 82 13.08 9.12 -11.84
CA SER A 82 14.35 8.50 -12.17
C SER A 82 14.39 7.20 -11.37
N ALA A 83 14.47 6.11 -12.12
CA ALA A 83 14.62 4.69 -11.76
C ALA A 83 14.76 4.30 -10.27
N PRO A 84 14.16 3.17 -9.85
CA PRO A 84 14.52 2.55 -8.59
C PRO A 84 15.90 1.89 -8.73
N GLU A 85 16.95 2.57 -8.28
CA GLU A 85 18.22 1.88 -7.97
C GLU A 85 18.16 1.31 -6.55
N PRO A 86 18.53 0.05 -6.34
CA PRO A 86 18.58 -0.56 -5.03
C PRO A 86 19.81 -0.04 -4.27
N PRO A 87 19.72 0.42 -3.01
CA PRO A 87 20.92 0.55 -2.20
C PRO A 87 21.39 -0.85 -1.82
N ALA A 88 22.57 -1.16 -2.33
CA ALA A 88 23.40 -2.30 -2.03
C ALA A 88 23.47 -2.60 -0.52
N ALA A 89 23.56 -3.89 -0.21
CA ALA A 89 23.96 -4.37 1.09
C ALA A 89 25.33 -3.80 1.47
N VAL A 90 25.38 -2.96 2.51
CA VAL A 90 26.58 -2.73 3.33
C VAL A 90 26.17 -2.26 4.72
N PRO A 91 26.38 -3.05 5.79
CA PRO A 91 26.55 -2.50 7.12
C PRO A 91 27.97 -1.93 7.23
N GLU A 92 28.04 -0.62 7.42
CA GLU A 92 29.20 0.13 7.88
C GLU A 92 29.85 -0.55 9.10
N GLN A 93 31.09 -1.04 8.97
CA GLN A 93 31.99 -1.18 10.11
C GLN A 93 33.03 -0.08 10.05
N ARG A 94 32.79 0.93 10.90
CA ARG A 94 33.69 2.00 11.29
C ARG A 94 34.78 1.43 12.20
N GLU A 95 36.05 1.68 11.89
CA GLU A 95 37.06 1.82 12.94
C GLU A 95 38.03 2.96 12.57
N PRO A 96 38.24 3.93 13.48
CA PRO A 96 39.25 4.97 13.31
C PRO A 96 40.53 4.59 14.08
N GLU A 97 41.70 4.64 13.44
CA GLU A 97 42.87 5.30 14.02
C GLU A 97 44.04 5.40 13.01
N ARG A 98 44.62 6.60 12.96
CA ARG A 98 45.90 6.97 12.34
C ARG A 98 46.94 7.09 13.49
N PRO A 99 48.21 7.47 13.23
CA PRO A 99 49.12 7.24 12.11
C PRO A 99 50.30 6.32 12.48
#